data_AF-A0A183G2K9-F1
#
_entry.id   AF-A0A183G2K9-F1
#
_cell.length_a   1.000
_cell.length_b   1.000
_cell.length_c   1.000
_cell.angle_alpha   90.00
_cell.angle_beta   90.00
_cell.angle_gamma   90.00
#
_symmetry.space_group_name_H-M   'P 1'
#
loop_
_entity.id
_entity.type
_entity.pdbx_description
1 polymer ?
#
loop_
_entity_poly.entity_id
_entity_poly.type
_entity_poly.pdbx_seq_one_letter_code
_entity_poly.pdbx_strand_id
1 'polypeptide(L)'
;MPDHLGSDMRKQKKDVDPDDDKPFQALDEGDIAVLKRYGQGPYAEQLKQLETDIEECVKKVNELSGVKESDTGLAPPALWDIAADKQAMQQEQPLQVARCTKIITGEGHDPRYMINVKQFAKFVVDLADTVAPTDIEVLLLL
;
A
#
# COMPACT_ATOMS: atom_id res chain seq x y z
N MET A 1 1.96 -96.12 15.69
CA MET A 1 2.12 -94.95 16.58
C MET A 1 1.07 -93.92 16.16
N PRO A 2 0.16 -93.50 17.05
CA PRO A 2 -0.82 -92.45 16.74
C PRO A 2 -0.12 -91.09 16.59
N ASP A 3 -0.49 -90.32 15.58
CA ASP A 3 0.03 -88.98 15.35
C ASP A 3 -0.60 -88.01 16.36
N HIS A 4 0.24 -87.29 17.12
CA HIS A 4 -0.15 -86.41 18.22
C HIS A 4 -0.05 -84.92 17.86
N LEU A 5 0.15 -84.58 16.59
CA LEU A 5 0.21 -83.17 16.13
C LEU A 5 -1.12 -82.74 15.50
N GLY A 6 -1.79 -81.77 16.15
CA GLY A 6 -3.03 -81.18 15.64
C GLY A 6 -2.80 -80.27 14.43
N SER A 7 -3.85 -80.09 13.62
CA SER A 7 -3.87 -79.28 12.39
C SER A 7 -3.37 -77.83 12.57
N ASP A 8 -3.36 -77.33 13.80
CA ASP A 8 -2.88 -76.01 14.19
C ASP A 8 -1.34 -75.85 14.08
N MET A 9 -0.59 -76.96 14.15
CA MET A 9 0.88 -76.96 14.00
C MET A 9 1.35 -77.22 12.56
N ARG A 10 0.43 -77.53 11.63
CA ARG A 10 0.75 -77.60 10.20
C ARG A 10 0.40 -76.26 9.57
N LYS A 11 1.38 -75.66 8.89
CA LYS A 11 1.16 -74.45 8.06
C LYS A 11 0.34 -74.83 6.82
N GLN A 12 -0.96 -75.08 7.01
CA GLN A 12 -1.92 -75.14 5.93
C GLN A 12 -2.10 -73.70 5.44
N LYS A 13 -1.97 -73.49 4.11
CA LYS A 13 -2.51 -72.28 3.49
C LYS A 13 -4.00 -72.27 3.81
N LYS A 14 -4.43 -71.44 4.76
CA LYS A 14 -5.84 -71.09 4.88
C LYS A 14 -6.17 -70.32 3.63
N ASP A 15 -6.92 -70.95 2.74
CA ASP A 15 -7.64 -70.24 1.70
C ASP A 15 -8.49 -69.19 2.42
N VAL A 16 -8.33 -67.94 1.99
CA VAL A 16 -9.00 -66.79 2.58
C VAL A 16 -10.50 -66.96 2.36
N ASP A 17 -11.25 -67.08 3.46
CA ASP A 17 -12.72 -67.01 3.43
C ASP A 17 -13.14 -65.68 2.75
N PRO A 18 -13.98 -65.71 1.70
CA PRO A 18 -14.43 -64.52 0.99
C PRO A 18 -15.55 -63.75 1.75
N ASP A 19 -15.63 -63.90 3.08
CA ASP A 19 -16.73 -63.38 3.90
C ASP A 19 -16.25 -62.52 5.09
N ASP A 20 -15.00 -62.04 5.06
CA ASP A 20 -14.47 -61.07 6.04
C ASP A 20 -14.45 -59.62 5.49
N ASP A 21 -15.29 -59.34 4.47
CA ASP A 21 -15.67 -57.99 4.09
C ASP A 21 -16.67 -57.44 5.11
N LYS A 22 -16.16 -57.11 6.30
CA LYS A 22 -16.90 -56.31 7.27
C LYS A 22 -17.34 -55.02 6.55
N PRO A 23 -18.63 -54.71 6.50
CA PRO A 23 -19.12 -53.52 5.81
C PRO A 23 -18.41 -52.30 6.41
N PHE A 24 -17.97 -51.39 5.54
CA PHE A 24 -17.37 -50.12 5.96
C PHE A 24 -18.36 -49.41 6.91
N GLN A 25 -18.02 -49.33 8.19
CA GLN A 25 -18.82 -48.58 9.15
C GLN A 25 -18.53 -47.11 8.89
N ALA A 26 -19.43 -46.42 8.19
CA ALA A 26 -19.33 -44.99 8.01
C ALA A 26 -19.34 -44.31 9.39
N LEU A 27 -18.37 -43.43 9.64
CA LEU A 27 -18.30 -42.64 10.87
C LEU A 27 -19.61 -41.86 11.02
N ASP A 28 -20.22 -41.95 12.20
CA ASP A 28 -21.42 -41.18 12.49
C ASP A 28 -21.06 -39.70 12.74
N GLU A 29 -22.05 -38.81 12.71
CA GLU A 29 -21.83 -37.37 12.89
C GLU A 29 -21.20 -37.06 14.26
N GLY A 30 -21.42 -37.93 15.26
CA GLY A 30 -20.81 -37.86 16.59
C GLY A 30 -19.32 -38.19 16.58
N ASP A 31 -18.93 -39.27 15.90
CA ASP A 31 -17.56 -39.72 15.73
C ASP A 31 -16.73 -38.66 14.99
N ILE A 32 -17.33 -38.04 13.97
CA ILE A 32 -16.70 -36.93 13.22
C ILE A 32 -16.48 -35.72 14.12
N ALA A 33 -17.45 -35.37 14.98
CA ALA A 33 -17.33 -34.26 15.92
C ALA A 33 -16.25 -34.53 16.99
N VAL A 34 -16.17 -35.76 17.47
CA VAL A 34 -15.17 -36.21 18.43
C VAL A 34 -13.77 -36.17 17.81
N LEU A 35 -13.58 -36.69 16.59
CA LEU A 35 -12.32 -36.62 15.86
C LEU A 35 -11.88 -35.17 15.58
N LYS A 36 -12.81 -34.29 15.20
CA LYS A 36 -12.53 -32.86 15.00
C LYS A 36 -12.09 -32.16 16.29
N ARG A 37 -12.73 -32.48 17.42
CA ARG A 37 -12.34 -31.95 18.73
C ARG A 37 -11.00 -32.50 19.23
N TYR A 38 -10.69 -33.78 18.98
CA TYR A 38 -9.40 -34.35 19.35
C TYR A 38 -8.24 -33.82 18.49
N GLY A 39 -8.51 -33.43 17.25
CA GLY A 39 -7.51 -32.83 16.34
C GLY A 39 -7.26 -31.34 16.55
N GLN A 40 -8.13 -30.62 17.25
CA GLN A 40 -8.02 -29.19 17.47
C GLN A 40 -7.70 -28.90 18.94
N GLY A 41 -6.62 -28.15 19.18
CA GLY A 41 -6.27 -27.71 20.53
C GLY A 41 -7.35 -26.80 21.13
N PRO A 42 -7.48 -26.73 22.47
CA PRO A 42 -8.55 -25.98 23.16
C PRO A 42 -8.58 -24.47 22.83
N TYR A 43 -7.51 -23.94 22.23
CA TYR A 43 -7.38 -22.53 21.83
C TYR A 43 -7.48 -22.29 20.31
N ALA A 44 -7.62 -23.33 19.49
CA ALA A 44 -7.57 -23.20 18.03
C ALA A 44 -8.68 -22.29 17.47
N GLU A 45 -9.90 -22.38 18.02
CA GLU A 45 -11.02 -21.52 17.63
C GLU A 45 -10.77 -20.06 18.03
N GLN A 46 -10.23 -19.83 19.23
CA GLN A 46 -9.91 -18.49 19.73
C GLN A 46 -8.80 -17.83 18.92
N LEU A 47 -7.79 -18.59 18.51
CA LEU A 47 -6.71 -18.10 17.64
C LEU A 47 -7.26 -17.66 16.27
N LYS A 48 -8.16 -18.44 15.68
CA LYS A 48 -8.77 -18.11 14.39
C LYS A 48 -9.67 -16.87 14.47
N GLN A 49 -10.39 -16.70 15.57
CA GLN A 49 -11.15 -15.48 15.84
C GLN A 49 -10.23 -14.27 15.97
N LEU A 50 -9.15 -14.38 16.76
CA LEU A 50 -8.15 -13.33 16.91
C LEU A 50 -7.48 -12.93 15.59
N GLU A 51 -7.14 -13.91 14.73
CA GLU A 51 -6.59 -13.63 13.39
C GLU A 51 -7.58 -12.82 12.54
N THR A 52 -8.86 -13.20 12.57
CA THR A 52 -9.92 -12.49 11.84
C THR A 52 -10.10 -11.07 12.38
N ASP A 53 -10.10 -10.90 13.69
CA ASP A 53 -10.24 -9.60 14.35
C ASP A 53 -9.06 -8.66 14.04
N ILE A 54 -7.83 -9.19 13.97
CA ILE A 54 -6.64 -8.43 13.57
C ILE A 54 -6.79 -7.93 12.13
N GLU A 55 -7.21 -8.79 11.19
CA GLU A 55 -7.44 -8.40 9.81
C GLU A 55 -8.52 -7.32 9.68
N GLU A 56 -9.62 -7.44 10.42
CA GLU A 56 -10.66 -6.42 10.45
C GLU A 56 -10.18 -5.09 11.04
N CYS A 57 -9.37 -5.14 12.11
CA CYS A 57 -8.80 -3.94 12.71
C CYS A 57 -7.87 -3.22 11.74
N VAL A 58 -7.04 -3.95 11.01
CA VAL A 58 -6.15 -3.37 9.98
C VAL A 58 -6.97 -2.71 8.87
N LYS A 59 -8.06 -3.34 8.40
CA LYS A 59 -8.95 -2.75 7.40
C LYS A 59 -9.59 -1.45 7.91
N LYS A 60 -10.12 -1.45 9.14
CA LYS A 60 -10.69 -0.25 9.78
C LYS A 60 -9.66 0.87 9.93
N VAL A 61 -8.43 0.56 10.33
CA VAL A 61 -7.33 1.53 10.42
C VAL A 61 -6.98 2.10 9.06
N ASN A 62 -6.91 1.28 8.01
CA ASN A 62 -6.60 1.75 6.66
C ASN A 62 -7.73 2.63 6.07
N GLU A 63 -8.99 2.31 6.35
CA GLU A 63 -10.13 3.15 5.98
C GLU A 63 -10.11 4.50 6.70
N LEU A 64 -9.85 4.51 8.02
CA LEU A 64 -9.78 5.72 8.84
C LEU A 64 -8.55 6.59 8.53
N SER A 65 -7.41 5.96 8.30
CA SER A 65 -6.16 6.62 7.89
C SER A 65 -6.32 7.29 6.52
N GLY A 66 -7.37 6.95 5.77
CA GLY A 66 -7.67 7.59 4.50
C GLY A 66 -6.58 7.34 3.46
N VAL A 67 -5.77 6.28 3.64
CA VAL A 67 -4.76 5.80 2.68
C VAL A 67 -5.48 5.09 1.52
N LYS A 68 -6.41 5.80 0.89
CA LYS A 68 -6.56 5.69 -0.54
C LYS A 68 -5.43 6.54 -1.07
N GLU A 69 -4.40 5.88 -1.58
CA GLU A 69 -3.41 6.46 -2.50
C GLU A 69 -4.17 6.99 -3.73
N SER A 70 -4.87 8.10 -3.51
CA SER A 70 -5.38 8.94 -4.57
C SER A 70 -4.11 9.58 -5.07
N ASP A 71 -3.60 9.05 -6.17
CA ASP A 71 -2.37 9.41 -6.87
C ASP A 71 -2.47 10.86 -7.36
N THR A 72 -2.52 11.78 -6.40
CA THR A 72 -2.71 13.22 -6.54
C THR A 72 -1.37 13.93 -6.67
N GLY A 73 -0.27 13.16 -6.68
CA GLY A 73 1.10 13.68 -6.69
C GLY A 73 1.47 14.46 -5.43
N LEU A 74 0.61 14.49 -4.41
CA LEU A 74 0.87 15.14 -3.14
C LEU A 74 1.56 14.17 -2.18
N ALA A 75 2.56 14.67 -1.46
CA ALA A 75 3.16 13.94 -0.34
C ALA A 75 2.06 13.54 0.67
N PRO A 76 2.20 12.42 1.40
CA PRO A 76 1.23 12.04 2.42
C PRO A 76 1.11 13.17 3.47
N PRO A 77 -0.09 13.48 3.97
CA PRO A 77 -0.32 14.59 4.90
C PRO A 77 0.52 14.56 6.17
N ALA A 78 0.97 13.38 6.61
CA ALA A 78 1.85 13.21 7.76
C ALA A 78 3.25 13.82 7.57
N LEU A 79 3.67 14.07 6.32
CA LEU A 79 4.95 14.68 5.98
C LEU A 79 4.82 16.18 5.66
N TRP A 80 3.62 16.76 5.77
CA TRP A 80 3.42 18.19 5.47
C TRP A 80 3.97 19.04 6.61
N ASP A 81 4.85 19.98 6.28
CA ASP A 81 5.25 21.05 7.19
C ASP A 81 4.25 22.21 7.06
N ILE A 82 3.16 22.10 7.82
CA ILE A 82 2.06 23.08 7.81
C ILE A 82 2.56 24.49 8.17
N ALA A 83 3.63 24.61 8.97
CA ALA A 83 4.18 25.90 9.37
C ALA A 83 4.94 26.55 8.20
N ALA A 84 5.76 25.78 7.49
CA ALA A 84 6.44 26.23 6.28
C ALA A 84 5.43 26.56 5.16
N ASP A 85 4.43 25.70 4.94
CA ASP A 85 3.40 25.88 3.92
C ASP A 85 2.60 27.18 4.15
N LYS A 86 2.27 27.46 5.42
CA LYS A 86 1.58 28.70 5.79
C LYS A 86 2.45 29.94 5.57
N GLN A 87 3.76 29.85 5.83
CA GLN A 87 4.68 30.94 5.54
C GLN A 87 4.81 31.20 4.04
N ALA A 88 4.92 30.14 3.23
CA ALA A 88 4.97 30.23 1.78
C ALA A 88 3.68 30.88 1.22
N MET A 89 2.51 30.41 1.63
CA MET A 89 1.22 31.01 1.21
C MET A 89 1.04 32.47 1.63
N GLN A 90 1.68 32.90 2.72
CA GLN A 90 1.57 34.28 3.22
C GLN A 90 2.58 35.23 2.57
N GLN A 91 3.76 34.73 2.19
CA GLN A 91 4.79 35.54 1.52
C GLN A 91 4.56 35.61 0.01
N GLU A 92 4.12 34.51 -0.61
CA GLU A 92 3.99 34.40 -2.06
C GLU A 92 2.52 34.50 -2.47
N GLN A 93 2.07 35.73 -2.72
CA GLN A 93 0.83 35.95 -3.47
C GLN A 93 0.98 35.39 -4.90
N PRO A 94 -0.08 34.86 -5.53
CA PRO A 94 0.03 34.27 -6.86
C PRO A 94 0.54 35.30 -7.88
N LEU A 95 1.77 35.09 -8.37
CA LEU A 95 2.41 35.94 -9.36
C LEU A 95 2.10 35.46 -10.77
N GLN A 96 1.83 36.40 -11.68
CA GLN A 96 1.63 36.07 -13.08
C GLN A 96 2.97 35.81 -13.77
N VAL A 97 3.14 34.60 -14.30
CA VAL A 97 4.38 34.20 -14.99
C VAL A 97 4.51 34.91 -16.33
N ALA A 98 5.66 35.52 -16.57
CA ALA A 98 5.99 36.24 -17.80
C ALA A 98 7.39 35.87 -18.29
N ARG A 99 7.62 35.96 -19.61
CA ARG A 99 8.94 35.69 -20.20
C ARG A 99 9.69 36.97 -20.51
N CYS A 100 10.91 37.11 -20.01
CA CYS A 100 11.82 38.18 -20.39
C CYS A 100 12.26 38.02 -21.85
N THR A 101 12.01 39.04 -22.68
CA THR A 101 12.31 39.01 -24.13
C THR A 101 13.49 39.90 -24.50
N LYS A 102 13.63 41.04 -23.83
CA LYS A 102 14.71 41.99 -24.08
C LYS A 102 15.03 42.77 -22.82
N ILE A 103 16.32 42.99 -22.57
CA ILE A 103 16.81 43.86 -21.51
C ILE A 103 17.19 45.20 -22.15
N ILE A 104 16.74 46.30 -21.58
CA ILE A 104 17.03 47.66 -22.00
C ILE A 104 17.90 48.28 -20.91
N THR A 105 19.21 48.23 -21.10
CA THR A 105 20.17 48.98 -20.29
C THR A 105 20.35 50.36 -20.90
N GLY A 106 19.94 51.41 -20.18
CA GLY A 106 20.30 52.78 -20.53
C GLY A 106 21.63 53.13 -19.87
N GLU A 107 22.57 53.73 -20.59
CA GLU A 107 23.78 54.28 -19.96
C GLU A 107 23.34 55.32 -18.91
N GLY A 108 23.51 54.98 -17.63
CA GLY A 108 23.22 55.85 -16.48
C GLY A 108 21.83 55.74 -15.85
N HIS A 109 20.99 54.75 -16.22
CA HIS A 109 19.69 54.52 -15.59
C HIS A 109 19.48 53.03 -15.24
N ASP A 110 18.68 52.76 -14.20
CA ASP A 110 18.31 51.39 -13.81
C ASP A 110 17.78 50.56 -15.00
N PRO A 111 18.17 49.27 -15.09
CA PRO A 111 17.82 48.41 -16.21
C PRO A 111 16.31 48.18 -16.27
N ARG A 112 15.74 48.35 -17.47
CA ARG A 112 14.33 48.06 -17.74
C ARG A 112 14.18 46.78 -18.54
N TYR A 113 13.17 45.99 -18.23
CA TYR A 113 12.96 44.67 -18.81
C TYR A 113 11.69 44.65 -19.65
N MET A 114 11.80 44.12 -20.88
CA MET A 114 10.65 43.88 -21.74
C MET A 114 10.17 42.44 -21.55
N ILE A 115 9.04 42.27 -20.89
CA ILE A 115 8.41 40.98 -20.64
C ILE A 115 7.28 40.71 -21.63
N ASN A 116 7.02 39.44 -21.92
CA ASN A 116 5.86 39.00 -22.70
C ASN A 116 4.98 38.09 -21.84
N VAL A 117 3.73 38.50 -21.65
CA VAL A 117 2.71 37.74 -20.93
C VAL A 117 1.81 37.04 -21.95
N LYS A 118 1.75 35.71 -21.90
CA LYS A 118 1.19 34.82 -22.95
C LYS A 118 -0.23 35.18 -23.42
N GLN A 119 -1.05 35.81 -22.56
CA GLN A 119 -2.45 36.13 -22.85
C GLN A 119 -2.73 37.63 -23.09
N PHE A 120 -1.78 38.53 -22.78
CA PHE A 120 -2.08 39.96 -22.66
C PHE A 120 -1.31 40.81 -23.69
N ALA A 121 0.02 40.96 -23.56
CA ALA A 121 0.89 41.66 -24.51
C ALA A 121 2.35 41.69 -23.99
N LYS A 122 3.20 42.52 -24.62
CA LYS A 122 4.52 42.89 -24.12
C LYS A 122 4.43 44.13 -23.22
N PHE A 123 5.13 44.11 -22.09
CA PHE A 123 5.21 45.21 -21.13
C PHE A 123 6.66 45.57 -20.84
N VAL A 124 6.91 46.82 -20.46
CA VAL A 124 8.20 47.27 -19.92
C VAL A 124 8.04 47.40 -18.40
N VAL A 125 8.88 46.71 -17.65
CA VAL A 125 8.81 46.61 -16.18
C VAL A 125 10.19 46.90 -15.59
N ASP A 126 10.19 47.48 -14.39
CA ASP A 126 11.39 47.77 -13.60
C ASP A 126 11.81 46.56 -12.76
N LEU A 127 13.05 46.56 -12.27
CA LEU A 127 13.57 45.51 -11.41
C LEU A 127 12.96 45.61 -10.00
N ALA A 128 12.66 44.46 -9.38
CA ALA A 128 12.24 44.42 -7.98
C ALA A 128 13.45 44.44 -7.03
N ASP A 129 13.31 45.06 -5.86
CA ASP A 129 14.38 45.24 -4.87
C ASP A 129 14.97 43.93 -4.31
N THR A 130 14.26 42.80 -4.49
CA THR A 130 14.65 41.48 -3.98
C THR A 130 15.54 40.68 -4.93
N VAL A 131 15.72 41.14 -6.18
CA VAL A 131 16.42 40.39 -7.23
C VAL A 131 17.58 41.21 -7.78
N ALA A 132 18.75 40.59 -7.95
CA ALA A 132 19.89 41.27 -8.54
C ALA A 132 19.75 41.34 -10.08
N PRO A 133 20.24 42.41 -10.74
CA PRO A 133 20.20 42.53 -12.20
C PRO A 133 20.89 41.39 -12.95
N THR A 134 21.79 40.65 -12.30
CA THR A 134 22.52 39.49 -12.82
C THR A 134 21.68 38.23 -12.93
N ASP A 135 20.61 38.11 -12.13
CA ASP A 135 19.81 36.89 -12.07
C ASP A 135 18.76 36.84 -13.19
N ILE A 136 18.56 37.95 -13.90
CA ILE A 136 17.57 38.09 -14.98
C ILE A 136 18.27 38.15 -16.32
N GLU A 137 18.45 36.98 -16.93
CA GLU A 137 18.94 36.86 -18.30
C GLU A 137 17.81 36.62 -19.31
N VAL A 138 18.04 37.05 -20.56
CA VAL A 138 17.17 36.68 -21.67
C VAL A 138 17.28 35.16 -21.83
N LEU A 139 16.14 34.46 -21.78
CA LEU A 139 16.01 33.01 -21.93
C LEU A 139 16.13 32.19 -20.63
N LEU A 140 15.76 32.72 -19.46
CA LEU A 140 15.35 31.84 -18.36
C LEU A 140 13.97 31.22 -18.68
N LEU A 141 13.99 29.96 -19.08
CA LEU A 141 12.82 29.07 -19.10
C LEU A 141 12.60 28.58 -17.66
N LEU A 142 11.76 29.31 -16.92
CA LEU A 142 11.04 28.80 -15.76
C LEU A 142 9.54 28.92 -16.04
#